data_AF-A0A132BA14-F1
#
_entry.id   AF-A0A132BA14-F1
#
_cell.length_a   1.000
_cell.length_b   1.000
_cell.length_c   1.000
_cell.angle_alpha   90.00
_cell.angle_beta   90.00
_cell.angle_gamma   90.00
#
_symmetry.space_group_name_H-M   'P 1'
#
loop_
_entity.id
_entity.type
_entity.pdbx_description
1 polymer ?
#
loop_
_entity_poly.entity_id
_entity_poly.type
_entity_poly.pdbx_seq_one_letter_code
_entity_poly.pdbx_strand_id
1 'polypeptide(L)' 'MIELSEDHEARMDELEGTLRGHIGLIEEALDRLEGKATDEDRGKKMDDYYGKRGRNEKAK' A
#
# COMPACT_ATOMS: atom_id res chain seq x y z
N MET A 1 14.13 11.29 -25.49
CA MET A 1 13.62 10.22 -24.62
C MET A 1 14.57 10.19 -23.44
N ILE A 2 14.12 10.65 -22.27
CA ILE A 2 14.94 10.55 -21.07
C ILE A 2 14.83 9.09 -20.64
N GLU A 3 15.93 8.34 -20.69
CA GLU A 3 16.05 7.08 -19.96
C GLU A 3 15.86 7.42 -18.47
N LEU A 4 14.63 7.29 -17.97
CA LEU A 4 14.44 7.05 -16.54
C LEU A 4 15.02 5.65 -16.32
N SER A 5 16.25 5.60 -15.80
CA SER A 5 16.95 4.37 -15.43
C SER A 5 16.01 3.42 -14.68
N GLU A 6 16.11 2.11 -14.91
CA GLU A 6 15.36 1.08 -14.16
C GLU A 6 15.45 1.29 -12.63
N ASP A 7 16.53 1.90 -12.14
CA ASP A 7 16.70 2.30 -10.73
C ASP A 7 15.69 3.37 -10.27
N HIS A 8 15.33 4.30 -11.15
CA HIS A 8 14.30 5.30 -10.85
C HIS A 8 12.92 4.65 -10.76
N GLU A 9 12.59 3.72 -11.66
CA GLU A 9 11.33 2.98 -11.60
C GLU A 9 11.27 2.11 -10.34
N ALA A 10 12.34 1.36 -10.02
CA ALA A 10 12.42 0.56 -8.80
C ALA A 10 12.26 1.40 -7.52
N ARG A 11 12.85 2.60 -7.50
CA ARG A 11 12.68 3.54 -6.37
C ARG A 11 11.27 4.08 -6.26
N MET A 12 10.63 4.41 -7.39
CA MET A 12 9.26 4.89 -7.39
C MET A 12 8.28 3.80 -6.92
N ASP A 13 8.52 2.55 -7.32
CA ASP A 13 7.77 1.39 -6.85
C ASP A 13 7.89 1.16 -5.35
N GLU A 14 9.11 1.28 -4.80
CA GLU A 14 9.35 1.13 -3.36
C GLU A 14 8.65 2.24 -2.56
N LEU A 15 8.74 3.48 -3.05
CA LEU A 15 8.04 4.63 -2.48
C LEU A 15 6.52 4.43 -2.53
N GLU A 16 5.99 3.97 -3.66
CA GLU A 16 4.56 3.73 -3.82
C GLU A 16 4.08 2.61 -2.88
N GLY A 17 4.81 1.50 -2.78
CA GLY A 17 4.47 0.40 -1.87
C GLY A 17 4.44 0.85 -0.41
N THR A 18 5.42 1.67 0.00
CA THR A 18 5.50 2.24 1.34
C THR A 18 4.31 3.16 1.63
N LEU A 19 3.99 4.07 0.70
CA LEU A 19 2.87 5.00 0.85
C LEU A 19 1.53 4.24 0.93
N ARG A 20 1.34 3.19 0.13
CA ARG A 20 0.15 2.33 0.18
C ARG A 20 0.02 1.62 1.52
N GLY A 21 1.11 1.06 2.06
CA GLY A 21 1.12 0.47 3.39
C GLY A 21 0.68 1.47 4.47
N HIS A 22 1.20 2.70 4.42
CA HIS A 22 0.80 3.77 5.34
C HIS A 22 -0.67 4.16 5.20
N ILE A 23 -1.21 4.22 3.97
CA ILE A 23 -2.65 4.45 3.76
C ILE A 23 -3.48 3.36 4.44
N GLY A 24 -3.07 2.09 4.34
CA GLY A 24 -3.74 1.00 5.02
C GLY A 24 -3.79 1.17 6.54
N LEU A 25 -2.69 1.59 7.17
CA LEU A 25 -2.64 1.88 8.61
C LEU A 25 -3.56 3.04 9.00
N ILE A 26 -3.62 4.08 8.17
CA ILE A 26 -4.49 5.25 8.41
C ILE A 26 -5.96 4.85 8.32
N GLU A 27 -6.36 4.15 7.26
CA GLU A 27 -7.75 3.71 7.08
C GLU A 27 -8.22 2.79 8.19
N GLU A 28 -7.35 1.92 8.68
CA GLU A 28 -7.67 1.01 9.77
C GLU A 28 -7.76 1.75 11.13
N ALA A 29 -6.91 2.75 11.35
CA ALA A 29 -7.04 3.62 12.52
C ALA A 29 -8.37 4.41 12.48
N LEU A 30 -8.78 4.89 11.31
CA LEU A 30 -10.08 5.54 11.12
C LEU A 30 -11.22 4.57 11.41
N ASP A 31 -11.19 3.35 10.88
CA ASP A 31 -12.22 2.34 11.16
C ASP A 31 -12.33 2.03 12.66
N ARG A 32 -11.20 1.94 13.39
CA ARG A 32 -11.23 1.76 14.85
C ARG A 32 -11.86 2.95 15.57
N LEU A 33 -11.53 4.18 15.16
CA LEU A 33 -12.12 5.40 15.74
C LEU A 33 -13.63 5.48 15.46
N GLU A 34 -14.09 4.95 14.32
CA GLU A 34 -15.50 4.88 13.94
C GLU A 34 -16.22 3.64 14.51
N GLY A 35 -15.51 2.75 15.24
CA GLY A 35 -16.07 1.51 15.80
C GLY A 35 -16.37 0.43 14.76
N LYS A 36 -15.81 0.54 13.55
CA LYS A 36 -15.96 -0.40 12.43
C LYS A 36 -14.90 -1.50 12.39
N ALA A 37 -13.82 -1.34 13.16
CA ALA A 37 -12.74 -2.31 13.28
C ALA A 37 -12.31 -2.46 14.74
N THR A 38 -11.70 -3.60 15.05
CA THR A 38 -11.17 -3.95 16.36
C THR A 38 -9.64 -3.98 16.36
N ASP A 39 -9.03 -4.19 17.52
CA ASP A 39 -7.58 -4.40 17.59
C ASP A 39 -7.11 -5.68 16.88
N GLU A 40 -8.01 -6.67 16.68
CA GLU A 40 -7.72 -7.88 15.90
C GLU A 40 -7.62 -7.61 14.40
N ASP A 41 -8.13 -6.47 13.94
CA ASP A 41 -8.04 -6.05 12.53
C ASP A 41 -6.72 -5.33 12.23
N ARG A 42 -5.82 -5.25 13.22
CA ARG A 42 -4.59 -4.48 13.11
C ARG A 42 -3.61 -5.06 12.11
N GLY A 43 -3.19 -4.25 11.15
CA GLY A 43 -2.28 -4.63 10.07
C GLY A 43 -2.95 -5.22 8.84
N LYS A 44 -4.22 -5.65 8.91
CA LYS A 44 -4.89 -6.32 7.78
C LYS A 44 -4.96 -5.44 6.54
N LYS A 45 -5.34 -4.17 6.71
CA LYS A 45 -5.42 -3.23 5.59
C LYS A 45 -4.03 -2.87 5.07
N MET A 46 -3.05 -2.68 5.97
CA MET A 46 -1.66 -2.42 5.56
C MET A 46 -1.15 -3.52 4.62
N ASP A 47 -1.33 -4.79 5.00
CA ASP A 47 -0.91 -5.95 4.21
C ASP A 47 -1.68 -6.03 2.88
N ASP A 48 -2.98 -5.76 2.88
CA ASP A 48 -3.81 -5.73 1.67
C ASP A 48 -3.38 -4.64 0.69
N TYR A 49 -3.09 -3.44 1.18
CA TYR A 49 -2.66 -2.32 0.34
C TYR A 49 -1.23 -2.48 -0.15
N TYR A 50 -0.35 -3.05 0.67
CA TYR A 50 1.00 -3.40 0.27
C TYR A 50 1.01 -4.52 -0.80
N GLY A 51 0.23 -5.58 -0.60
CA GLY A 51 0.16 -6.75 -1.49
C GLY A 51 -0.54 -6.49 -2.83
N LYS A 52 -1.33 -5.42 -2.96
CA LYS A 52 -2.02 -5.06 -4.23
C LYS A 52 -1.05 -4.68 -5.37
N ARG A 53 0.24 -4.42 -5.10
CA ARG A 53 1.28 -4.18 -6.13
C ARG A 53 1.27 -5.26 -7.22
N GLY A 54 1.31 -6.54 -6.83
CA GLY A 54 1.51 -7.65 -7.77
C GLY A 54 0.29 -8.12 -8.57
N ARG A 55 -0.93 -7.64 -8.26
CA ARG A 55 -2.16 -8.05 -8.97
C ARG A 55 -2.57 -7.09 -10.08
N ASN A 56 -2.31 -5.78 -9.93
CA ASN A 56 -2.66 -4.81 -10.97
C ASN A 56 -1.68 -4.82 -12.16
N GLU A 57 -0.41 -5.20 -11.96
CA GLU A 57 0.54 -5.41 -13.07
C GLU A 57 0.21 -6.64 -13.90
N LYS A 58 -0.33 -7.71 -13.29
CA LYS A 58 -0.78 -8.93 -13.99
C LYS A 58 -2.13 -8.80 -14.70
N ALA A 59 -2.86 -7.71 -14.43
CA ALA A 59 -4.19 -7.47 -15.00
C ALA A 59 -4.14 -6.62 -16.28
N LYS A 60 -2.95 -6.37 -16.84
CA LYS A 60 -2.76 -5.58 -18.06
C LYS A 60 -2.25 -6.44 -19.21
#